data_AF-A0ABD4VHX7-F1
#
_entry.id   AF-A0ABD4VHX7-F1
#
_cell.length_a   1.000
_cell.length_b   1.000
_cell.length_c   1.000
_cell.angle_alpha   90.00
_cell.angle_beta   90.00
_cell.angle_gamma   90.00
#
_symmetry.space_group_name_H-M   'P 1'
#
loop_
_entity.id
_entity.type
_entity.pdbx_description
1 polymer ?
#
loop_
_entity_poly.entity_id
_entity_poly.type
_entity_poly.pdbx_seq_one_letter_code
_entity_poly.pdbx_strand_id
1 'polypeptide(L)'
;MDWITLGGILTAVAGVLGGAAALWNIIRDNEALSKDHESLSNKISKIHDSLSKRLSKSHDSLSKELSKEHQSIKEDTKYISDEMKYEKMARESLYKNSSRAKEILETMDMMKEVILQNAQLNAEVSELKVKNQELSQARKEATDSKELLSAINRFERKLASVEADREYEEGEEIRFTLRKIAEELSVLTS
;
A
#
# COMPACT_ATOMS: atom_id res chain seq x y z
N MET A 1 -39.95 -90.82 -92.23
CA MET A 1 -39.92 -89.90 -91.08
C MET A 1 -39.34 -88.59 -91.59
N ASP A 2 -40.09 -87.49 -91.50
CA ASP A 2 -39.62 -86.18 -91.97
C ASP A 2 -38.47 -85.68 -91.10
N TRP A 3 -37.40 -85.19 -91.73
CA TRP A 3 -36.24 -84.58 -91.05
C TRP A 3 -36.62 -83.43 -90.11
N ILE A 4 -37.78 -82.81 -90.36
CA ILE A 4 -38.36 -81.73 -89.55
C ILE A 4 -38.76 -82.24 -88.15
N THR A 5 -39.28 -83.46 -88.04
CA THR A 5 -39.70 -84.05 -86.76
C THR A 5 -38.50 -84.45 -85.89
N LEU A 6 -37.43 -84.94 -86.51
CA LEU A 6 -36.18 -85.30 -85.82
C LEU A 6 -35.40 -84.05 -85.35
N GLY A 7 -35.39 -82.99 -86.16
CA GLY A 7 -34.85 -81.68 -85.79
C GLY A 7 -35.60 -81.03 -84.62
N GLY A 8 -36.93 -81.17 -84.57
CA GLY A 8 -37.77 -80.69 -83.47
C GLY A 8 -37.47 -81.39 -82.13
N ILE A 9 -37.27 -82.72 -82.14
CA ILE A 9 -36.91 -83.49 -80.94
C ILE A 9 -35.50 -83.13 -80.46
N LEU A 10 -34.53 -83.00 -81.37
CA LEU A 10 -33.16 -82.61 -81.00
C LEU A 10 -33.12 -81.20 -80.38
N THR A 11 -33.91 -80.27 -80.92
CA THR A 11 -34.03 -78.90 -80.40
C THR A 11 -34.70 -78.87 -79.02
N ALA A 12 -35.72 -79.70 -78.80
CA ALA A 12 -36.38 -79.83 -77.51
C ALA A 12 -35.45 -80.45 -76.45
N VAL A 13 -34.70 -81.50 -76.78
CA VAL A 13 -33.73 -82.12 -75.86
C VAL A 13 -32.57 -81.16 -75.54
N ALA A 14 -32.05 -80.43 -76.54
CA ALA A 14 -31.02 -79.41 -76.31
C ALA A 14 -31.53 -78.25 -75.44
N GLY A 15 -32.78 -77.81 -75.63
CA GLY A 15 -33.42 -76.78 -74.80
C GLY A 15 -33.61 -77.22 -73.33
N VAL A 16 -33.99 -78.49 -73.10
CA VAL A 16 -34.12 -79.05 -71.75
C VAL A 16 -32.75 -79.17 -71.07
N LEU A 17 -31.74 -79.66 -71.78
CA LEU A 17 -30.37 -79.77 -71.24
C LEU A 17 -29.73 -78.40 -70.98
N GLY A 18 -29.93 -77.43 -71.88
CA GLY A 18 -29.49 -76.05 -71.69
C GLY A 18 -30.19 -75.37 -70.52
N GLY A 19 -31.50 -75.59 -70.35
CA GLY A 19 -32.28 -75.10 -69.21
C GLY A 19 -31.82 -75.69 -67.88
N ALA A 20 -31.51 -76.98 -67.83
CA ALA A 20 -30.98 -77.63 -66.62
C ALA A 20 -29.61 -77.10 -66.21
N ALA A 21 -28.71 -76.85 -67.17
CA ALA A 21 -27.39 -76.27 -66.91
C ALA A 21 -27.49 -74.81 -66.40
N ALA A 22 -28.40 -74.01 -66.95
CA ALA A 22 -28.65 -72.65 -66.48
C ALA A 22 -29.19 -72.63 -65.03
N LEU A 23 -30.12 -73.52 -64.70
CA LEU A 23 -30.65 -73.66 -63.33
C LEU A 23 -29.58 -74.06 -62.32
N TRP A 24 -28.68 -74.99 -62.69
CA TRP A 24 -27.55 -75.39 -61.84
C TRP A 24 -26.61 -74.22 -61.53
N ASN A 25 -26.28 -73.40 -62.54
CA ASN A 25 -25.43 -72.23 -62.35
C ASN A 25 -26.08 -71.20 -61.41
N ILE A 26 -27.39 -70.95 -61.55
CA ILE A 26 -28.14 -70.05 -60.66
C ILE A 26 -28.10 -70.54 -59.21
N ILE A 27 -28.26 -71.84 -58.97
CA ILE A 27 -28.20 -72.42 -57.61
C ILE A 27 -26.80 -72.22 -57.00
N ARG A 28 -25.75 -72.51 -57.78
CA ARG A 28 -24.36 -72.35 -57.33
C ARG A 28 -24.02 -70.87 -57.05
N ASP A 29 -24.45 -69.97 -57.91
CA ASP A 29 -24.19 -68.54 -57.76
C ASP A 29 -24.95 -67.96 -56.55
N ASN A 30 -26.17 -68.45 -56.28
CA ASN A 30 -26.92 -68.09 -55.08
C ASN A 30 -26.27 -68.62 -53.79
N GLU A 31 -25.69 -69.82 -53.81
CA GLU A 31 -24.93 -70.35 -52.67
C GLU A 31 -23.66 -69.53 -52.42
N ALA A 32 -22.93 -69.16 -53.48
CA ALA A 32 -21.78 -68.27 -53.38
C ALA A 32 -22.16 -66.90 -52.81
N LEU A 33 -23.25 -66.31 -53.29
CA LEU A 33 -23.78 -65.04 -52.79
C LEU A 33 -24.18 -65.11 -51.31
N SER A 34 -24.78 -66.24 -50.88
CA SER A 34 -25.16 -66.47 -49.48
C SER A 34 -23.93 -66.52 -48.57
N LYS A 35 -22.87 -67.21 -48.99
CA LYS A 35 -21.58 -67.26 -48.26
C LYS A 35 -20.91 -65.89 -48.17
N ASP A 36 -20.94 -65.12 -49.25
CA ASP A 36 -20.39 -63.76 -49.27
C ASP A 36 -21.18 -62.82 -48.34
N HIS A 37 -22.52 -62.94 -48.34
CA HIS A 37 -23.37 -62.18 -47.43
C HIS A 37 -23.08 -62.52 -45.96
N GLU A 38 -22.95 -63.80 -45.61
CA GLU A 38 -22.61 -64.23 -44.25
C GLU A 38 -21.22 -63.71 -43.82
N SER A 39 -20.23 -63.81 -44.72
CA SER A 39 -18.88 -63.28 -44.50
C SER A 39 -18.90 -61.77 -44.27
N LEU A 40 -19.66 -61.02 -45.07
CA LEU A 40 -19.79 -59.58 -44.95
C LEU A 40 -20.51 -59.18 -43.66
N SER A 41 -21.60 -59.86 -43.32
CA SER A 41 -22.34 -59.66 -42.07
C SER A 41 -21.44 -59.87 -40.84
N ASN A 42 -20.65 -60.95 -40.86
CA ASN A 42 -19.68 -61.24 -39.80
C ASN A 42 -18.58 -60.17 -39.70
N LYS A 43 -18.09 -59.65 -40.83
CA LYS A 43 -17.12 -58.54 -40.83
C LYS A 43 -17.73 -57.26 -40.27
N ILE A 44 -18.95 -56.91 -40.68
CA ILE A 44 -19.66 -55.73 -40.18
C ILE A 44 -19.88 -55.83 -38.67
N SER A 45 -20.35 -56.98 -38.17
CA SER A 45 -20.55 -57.22 -36.73
C SER A 45 -19.24 -57.06 -35.94
N LYS A 46 -18.14 -57.66 -36.40
CA LYS A 46 -16.82 -57.52 -35.75
C LYS A 46 -16.33 -56.08 -35.75
N ILE A 47 -16.51 -55.35 -36.86
CA ILE A 47 -16.14 -53.94 -36.96
C ILE A 47 -16.97 -53.13 -35.97
N HIS A 48 -18.29 -53.30 -35.98
CA HIS A 48 -19.21 -52.60 -35.09
C HIS A 48 -18.85 -52.82 -33.61
N ASP A 49 -18.63 -54.07 -33.19
CA ASP A 49 -18.26 -54.40 -31.82
C ASP A 49 -16.90 -53.79 -31.44
N SER A 50 -15.93 -53.81 -32.35
CA SER A 50 -14.62 -53.23 -32.12
C SER A 50 -14.68 -51.71 -31.98
N LEU A 51 -15.47 -51.04 -32.82
CA LEU A 51 -15.66 -49.59 -32.80
C LEU A 51 -16.42 -49.16 -31.55
N SER A 52 -17.50 -49.86 -31.20
CA SER A 52 -18.28 -49.58 -29.99
C SER A 52 -17.41 -49.70 -28.74
N LYS A 53 -16.60 -50.76 -28.62
CA LYS A 53 -15.64 -50.92 -27.51
C LYS A 53 -14.58 -49.82 -27.47
N ARG A 54 -14.05 -49.42 -28.63
CA ARG A 54 -13.04 -48.34 -28.70
C ARG A 54 -13.65 -46.99 -28.31
N LEU A 55 -14.85 -46.69 -28.82
CA LEU A 55 -15.55 -45.45 -28.54
C LEU A 55 -15.91 -45.34 -27.05
N SER A 56 -16.47 -46.41 -26.46
CA SER A 56 -16.78 -46.44 -25.02
C SER A 56 -15.52 -46.25 -24.17
N LYS A 57 -14.42 -46.94 -24.47
CA LYS A 57 -13.16 -46.76 -23.74
C LYS A 57 -12.60 -45.35 -23.87
N SER A 58 -12.63 -44.78 -25.07
CA SER A 58 -12.16 -43.42 -25.32
C SER A 58 -13.03 -42.38 -24.61
N HIS A 59 -14.34 -42.57 -24.60
CA HIS A 59 -15.26 -41.69 -23.91
C HIS A 59 -15.02 -41.73 -22.39
N ASP A 60 -14.87 -42.93 -21.82
CA ASP A 60 -14.61 -43.10 -20.39
C ASP A 60 -13.26 -42.52 -19.97
N SER A 61 -12.22 -42.66 -20.80
CA SER A 61 -10.90 -42.08 -20.52
C SER A 61 -10.95 -40.55 -20.56
N LEU A 62 -11.53 -39.98 -21.62
CA LEU A 62 -11.66 -38.53 -21.78
C LEU A 62 -12.52 -37.91 -20.67
N SER A 63 -13.63 -38.55 -20.31
CA SER A 63 -14.49 -38.09 -19.22
C SER A 63 -13.75 -38.05 -17.87
N LYS A 64 -12.94 -39.08 -17.57
CA LYS A 64 -12.13 -39.12 -16.36
C LYS A 64 -11.02 -38.07 -16.36
N GLU A 65 -10.36 -37.87 -17.49
CA GLU A 65 -9.30 -36.87 -17.63
C GLU A 65 -9.86 -35.45 -17.46
N LEU A 66 -10.95 -35.14 -18.17
CA LEU A 66 -11.63 -33.85 -18.05
C LEU A 66 -12.13 -33.60 -16.62
N SER A 67 -12.65 -34.62 -15.94
CA SER A 67 -13.08 -34.48 -14.55
C SER A 67 -11.92 -34.16 -13.60
N LYS A 68 -10.74 -34.78 -13.81
CA LYS A 68 -9.55 -34.50 -13.01
C LYS A 68 -9.02 -33.10 -13.27
N GLU A 69 -8.96 -32.70 -14.53
CA GLU A 69 -8.48 -31.37 -14.92
C GLU A 69 -9.41 -30.28 -14.38
N HIS A 70 -10.72 -30.46 -14.48
CA HIS A 70 -11.68 -29.51 -13.90
C HIS A 70 -11.55 -29.40 -12.37
N GLN A 71 -11.28 -30.52 -11.68
CA GLN A 71 -11.00 -30.49 -10.25
C GLN A 71 -9.72 -29.72 -9.93
N SER A 72 -8.63 -29.97 -10.67
CA SER A 72 -7.36 -29.26 -10.52
C SER A 72 -7.53 -27.75 -10.73
N ILE A 73 -8.20 -27.34 -11.81
CA ILE A 73 -8.46 -25.93 -12.10
C ILE A 73 -9.26 -25.27 -10.97
N LYS A 74 -10.24 -25.98 -10.40
CA LYS A 74 -11.04 -25.48 -9.28
C LYS A 74 -10.18 -25.30 -8.02
N GLU A 75 -9.29 -26.23 -7.74
CA GLU A 75 -8.36 -26.16 -6.61
C GLU A 75 -7.38 -24.97 -6.78
N ASP A 76 -6.79 -24.81 -7.96
CA ASP A 76 -5.89 -23.70 -8.29
C ASP A 76 -6.61 -22.35 -8.21
N THR A 77 -7.82 -22.26 -8.77
CA THR A 77 -8.63 -21.02 -8.73
C THR A 77 -8.98 -20.64 -7.29
N LYS A 78 -9.28 -21.63 -6.44
CA LYS A 78 -9.56 -21.39 -5.02
C LYS A 78 -8.31 -20.87 -4.31
N TYR A 79 -7.16 -21.52 -4.53
CA TYR A 79 -5.89 -21.08 -3.97
C TYR A 79 -5.56 -19.63 -4.35
N ILE A 80 -5.63 -19.31 -5.65
CA ILE A 80 -5.40 -17.94 -6.15
C ILE A 80 -6.38 -16.95 -5.50
N SER A 81 -7.66 -17.31 -5.38
CA SER A 81 -8.66 -16.44 -4.75
C SER A 81 -8.33 -16.14 -3.29
N ASP A 82 -7.88 -17.14 -2.53
CA ASP A 82 -7.55 -16.97 -1.12
C ASP A 82 -6.26 -16.15 -0.95
N GLU A 83 -5.23 -16.41 -1.76
CA GLU A 83 -3.98 -15.61 -1.78
C GLU A 83 -4.26 -14.13 -2.11
N MET A 84 -5.13 -13.86 -3.09
CA MET A 84 -5.53 -12.50 -3.44
C MET A 84 -6.24 -11.77 -2.29
N LYS A 85 -7.04 -12.48 -1.46
CA LYS A 85 -7.67 -11.87 -0.28
C LYS A 85 -6.62 -11.53 0.77
N TYR A 86 -5.65 -12.41 1.01
CA TYR A 86 -4.54 -12.14 1.93
C TYR A 86 -3.72 -10.92 1.48
N GLU A 87 -3.33 -10.88 0.20
CA GLU A 87 -2.61 -9.74 -0.38
C GLU A 87 -3.40 -8.43 -0.26
N LYS A 88 -4.72 -8.47 -0.47
CA LYS A 88 -5.58 -7.29 -0.31
C LYS A 88 -5.56 -6.78 1.14
N MET A 89 -5.69 -7.65 2.12
CA MET A 89 -5.63 -7.27 3.54
C MET A 89 -4.24 -6.72 3.92
N ALA A 90 -3.17 -7.32 3.40
CA ALA A 90 -1.81 -6.86 3.61
C ALA A 90 -1.61 -5.44 3.05
N ARG A 91 -2.08 -5.17 1.83
CA ARG A 91 -2.05 -3.83 1.21
C ARG A 91 -2.85 -2.80 2.00
N GLU A 92 -4.05 -3.14 2.46
CA GLU A 92 -4.86 -2.24 3.28
C GLU A 92 -4.12 -1.86 4.59
N SER A 93 -3.46 -2.83 5.22
CA SER A 93 -2.62 -2.59 6.41
C SER A 93 -1.42 -1.68 6.09
N LEU A 94 -0.75 -1.92 4.97
CA LEU A 94 0.36 -1.06 4.50
C LEU A 94 -0.09 0.37 4.25
N TYR A 95 -1.24 0.59 3.60
CA TYR A 95 -1.77 1.94 3.36
C TYR A 95 -2.09 2.66 4.67
N LYS A 96 -2.72 1.99 5.63
CA LYS A 96 -2.97 2.56 6.96
C LYS A 96 -1.67 2.95 7.65
N ASN A 97 -0.66 2.09 7.63
CA ASN A 97 0.64 2.37 8.24
C ASN A 97 1.36 3.53 7.53
N SER A 98 1.30 3.60 6.20
CA SER A 98 1.86 4.71 5.44
C SER A 98 1.16 6.04 5.75
N SER A 99 -0.16 6.04 5.93
CA SER A 99 -0.91 7.24 6.34
C SER A 99 -0.48 7.70 7.73
N ARG A 100 -0.39 6.76 8.69
CA ARG A 100 0.08 7.07 10.06
C ARG A 100 1.52 7.58 10.07
N ALA A 101 2.39 7.04 9.21
CA ALA A 101 3.76 7.52 9.08
C ALA A 101 3.80 8.99 8.59
N LYS A 102 2.92 9.35 7.65
CA LYS A 102 2.78 10.73 7.19
C LYS A 102 2.33 11.67 8.33
N GLU A 103 1.32 11.27 9.11
CA GLU A 103 0.86 12.04 10.29
C GLU A 103 1.96 12.23 11.33
N ILE A 104 2.77 11.19 11.58
CA ILE A 104 3.92 11.27 12.50
C ILE A 104 4.95 12.28 12.00
N LEU A 105 5.25 12.29 10.70
CA LEU A 105 6.19 13.24 10.11
C LEU A 105 5.68 14.68 10.21
N GLU A 106 4.41 14.92 9.89
CA GLU A 106 3.78 16.24 10.03
C GLU A 106 3.84 16.71 11.49
N THR A 107 3.53 15.83 12.44
CA THR A 107 3.63 16.14 13.88
C THR A 107 5.07 16.41 14.32
N MET A 108 6.04 15.67 13.78
CA MET A 108 7.45 15.87 14.07
C MET A 108 7.94 17.23 13.57
N ASP A 109 7.49 17.68 12.39
CA ASP A 109 7.84 18.99 11.86
C ASP A 109 7.23 20.13 12.70
N MET A 110 5.98 19.99 13.15
CA MET A 110 5.41 20.94 14.15
C MET A 110 6.20 20.95 15.46
N MET A 111 6.61 19.77 15.96
CA MET A 111 7.40 19.68 17.19
C MET A 111 8.77 20.37 17.06
N LYS A 112 9.43 20.27 15.89
CA LYS A 112 10.68 21.01 15.64
C LYS A 112 10.47 22.51 15.75
N GLU A 113 9.37 23.02 15.18
CA GLU A 113 9.04 24.44 15.27
C GLU A 113 8.81 24.88 16.73
N VAL A 114 8.06 24.09 17.51
CA VAL A 114 7.83 24.34 18.95
C VAL A 114 9.14 24.32 19.75
N ILE A 115 10.07 23.40 19.44
CA ILE A 115 11.39 23.35 20.09
C ILE A 115 12.19 24.62 19.79
N LEU A 116 12.20 25.08 18.54
CA LEU A 116 12.89 26.32 18.15
C LEU A 116 12.29 27.54 18.85
N GLN A 117 10.96 27.64 18.89
CA GLN A 117 10.27 28.71 19.60
C GLN A 117 10.57 28.69 21.11
N ASN A 118 10.59 27.51 21.74
CA ASN A 118 10.97 27.37 23.15
C ASN A 118 12.42 27.81 23.40
N ALA A 119 13.34 27.47 22.50
CA ALA A 119 14.73 27.91 22.62
C ALA A 119 14.86 29.44 22.53
N GLN A 120 14.13 30.07 21.60
CA GLN A 120 14.07 31.53 21.47
C GLN A 120 13.47 32.20 22.71
N LEU A 121 12.32 31.72 23.19
CA LEU A 121 11.67 32.22 24.40
C LEU A 121 12.60 32.10 25.62
N ASN A 122 13.33 30.99 25.75
CA ASN A 122 14.25 30.80 26.87
C ASN A 122 15.43 31.78 26.82
N ALA A 123 15.93 32.11 25.63
CA ALA A 123 16.95 33.14 25.44
C ALA A 123 16.40 34.54 25.81
N GLU A 124 15.20 34.89 25.34
CA GLU A 124 14.54 36.16 25.66
C GLU A 124 14.27 36.29 27.16
N VAL A 125 13.77 35.24 27.82
CA VAL A 125 13.56 35.20 29.28
C VAL A 125 14.87 35.42 30.03
N SER A 126 15.97 34.83 29.55
CA SER A 126 17.30 35.02 30.16
C SER A 126 17.80 36.45 30.01
N GLU A 127 17.63 37.05 28.84
CA GLU A 127 17.97 38.46 28.58
C GLU A 127 17.13 39.42 29.44
N LEU A 128 15.80 39.22 29.47
CA LEU A 128 14.89 40.01 30.29
C LEU A 128 15.23 39.91 31.78
N LYS A 129 15.66 38.74 32.25
CA LYS A 129 16.09 38.54 33.64
C LYS A 129 17.32 39.38 33.99
N VAL A 130 18.32 39.43 33.12
CA VAL A 130 19.52 40.27 33.30
C VAL A 130 19.14 41.74 33.31
N LYS A 131 18.38 42.18 32.31
CA LYS A 131 17.92 43.58 32.21
C LYS A 131 17.11 44.03 33.43
N ASN A 132 16.30 43.15 33.99
CA ASN A 132 15.52 43.45 35.19
C ASN A 132 16.41 43.54 36.45
N GLN A 133 17.47 42.71 36.55
CA GLN A 133 18.47 42.85 37.62
C GLN A 133 19.22 44.18 37.53
N GLU A 134 19.68 44.56 36.33
CA GLU A 134 20.35 45.84 36.08
C GLU A 134 19.46 47.03 36.44
N LEU A 135 18.19 47.01 35.99
CA LEU A 135 17.22 48.05 36.33
C LEU A 135 16.93 48.11 37.84
N SER A 136 16.84 46.97 38.51
CA SER A 136 16.66 46.93 39.96
C SER A 136 17.86 47.52 40.70
N GLN A 137 19.07 47.29 40.19
CA GLN A 137 20.29 47.85 40.77
C GLN A 137 20.38 49.36 40.54
N ALA A 138 20.13 49.82 39.31
CA ALA A 138 20.09 51.25 38.99
C ALA A 138 19.04 52.00 39.83
N ARG A 139 17.86 51.39 40.06
CA ARG A 139 16.84 51.97 40.96
C ARG A 139 17.32 52.11 42.41
N LYS A 140 18.11 51.14 42.90
CA LYS A 140 18.67 51.21 44.25
C LYS A 140 19.72 52.31 44.34
N GLU A 141 20.64 52.38 43.38
CA GLU A 141 21.66 53.43 43.31
C GLU A 141 21.05 54.85 43.23
N ALA A 142 19.98 55.03 42.45
CA ALA A 142 19.25 56.29 42.40
C ALA A 142 18.58 56.64 43.74
N THR A 143 18.09 55.64 44.48
CA THR A 143 17.50 55.82 45.81
C THR A 143 18.57 56.21 46.83
N ASP A 144 19.70 55.49 46.86
CA ASP A 144 20.84 55.76 47.74
C ASP A 144 21.42 57.17 47.46
N SER A 145 21.52 57.56 46.19
CA SER A 145 21.97 58.90 45.77
C SER A 145 21.01 60.01 46.25
N LYS A 146 19.70 59.78 46.20
CA LYS A 146 18.69 60.71 46.73
C LYS A 146 18.77 60.84 48.25
N GLU A 147 19.01 59.75 48.97
CA GLU A 147 19.22 59.78 50.40
C GLU A 147 20.48 60.58 50.76
N LEU A 148 21.58 60.38 50.02
CA LEU A 148 22.83 61.12 50.20
C LEU A 148 22.65 62.62 49.94
N LEU A 149 21.98 63.01 48.86
CA LEU A 149 21.61 64.40 48.57
C LEU A 149 20.83 65.03 49.72
N SER A 150 19.85 64.31 50.27
CA SER A 150 19.06 64.80 51.41
C SER A 150 19.90 64.98 52.69
N ALA A 151 20.96 64.19 52.86
CA ALA A 151 21.88 64.30 53.99
C ALA A 151 22.83 65.49 53.83
N ILE A 152 23.39 65.69 52.62
CA ILE A 152 24.23 66.87 52.30
C ILE A 152 23.46 68.17 52.55
N ASN A 153 22.23 68.27 52.03
CA ASN A 153 21.36 69.43 52.26
C ASN A 153 21.00 69.65 53.75
N ARG A 154 21.07 68.60 54.59
CA ARG A 154 20.92 68.74 56.05
C ARG A 154 22.22 69.23 56.70
N PHE A 155 23.38 68.76 56.25
CA PHE A 155 24.68 69.24 56.72
C PHE A 155 24.91 70.70 56.36
N GLU A 156 24.64 71.11 55.12
CA GLU A 156 24.77 72.51 54.70
C GLU A 156 23.97 73.46 55.60
N ARG A 157 22.72 73.09 55.93
CA ARG A 157 21.87 73.89 56.83
C ARG A 157 22.43 73.96 58.26
N LYS A 158 22.97 72.86 58.79
CA LYS A 158 23.61 72.85 60.11
C LYS A 158 24.89 73.67 60.12
N LEU A 159 25.71 73.58 59.08
CA LEU A 159 26.94 74.35 58.96
C LEU A 159 26.64 75.86 58.91
N ALA A 160 25.66 76.26 58.09
CA ALA A 160 25.18 77.65 58.05
C ALA A 160 24.71 78.16 59.42
N SER A 161 24.07 77.32 60.25
CA SER A 161 23.70 77.72 61.62
C SER A 161 24.90 77.88 62.55
N VAL A 162 25.96 77.08 62.39
CA VAL A 162 27.16 77.15 63.24
C VAL A 162 28.02 78.37 62.91
N GLU A 163 28.13 78.71 61.63
CA GLU A 163 28.87 79.90 61.18
C GLU A 163 28.14 81.20 61.47
N ALA A 164 26.81 81.21 61.47
CA ALA A 164 26.03 82.36 61.94
C ALA A 164 26.35 82.73 63.40
N ASP A 165 26.79 81.74 64.20
CA ASP A 165 27.16 81.90 65.60
C ASP A 165 28.66 82.24 65.80
N ARG A 166 29.55 82.03 64.80
CA ARG A 166 30.99 82.37 64.87
C ARG A 166 31.62 82.63 63.49
N GLU A 167 32.33 83.75 63.37
CA GLU A 167 33.07 84.23 62.18
C GLU A 167 34.25 83.27 61.85
N TYR A 168 33.99 82.23 61.05
CA TYR A 168 34.97 81.21 60.65
C TYR A 168 35.10 81.16 59.11
N GLU A 169 36.30 81.43 58.61
CA GLU A 169 36.63 81.52 57.17
C GLU A 169 36.61 80.13 56.47
N GLU A 170 36.95 79.05 57.21
CA GLU A 170 36.99 77.66 56.72
C GLU A 170 35.61 77.08 56.35
N GLY A 171 34.53 77.69 56.85
CA GLY A 171 33.15 77.22 56.61
C GLY A 171 32.69 77.39 55.16
N GLU A 172 33.15 78.44 54.48
CA GLU A 172 32.74 78.70 53.10
C GLU A 172 33.35 77.72 52.09
N GLU A 173 34.59 77.28 52.30
CA GLU A 173 35.22 76.27 51.45
C GLU A 173 34.47 74.92 51.54
N ILE A 174 34.01 74.57 52.75
CA ILE A 174 33.21 73.37 52.98
C ILE A 174 31.85 73.50 52.29
N ARG A 175 31.17 74.65 52.39
CA ARG A 175 29.91 74.89 51.67
C ARG A 175 30.07 74.77 50.16
N PHE A 176 31.10 75.39 49.60
CA PHE A 176 31.36 75.33 48.17
C PHE A 176 31.54 73.87 47.69
N THR A 177 32.31 73.09 48.45
CA THR A 177 32.55 71.68 48.14
C THR A 177 31.28 70.83 48.25
N LEU A 178 30.46 71.04 49.28
CA LEU A 178 29.19 70.33 49.45
C LEU A 178 28.19 70.62 48.32
N ARG A 179 28.09 71.89 47.90
CA ARG A 179 27.23 72.29 46.78
C ARG A 179 27.64 71.62 45.47
N LYS A 180 28.95 71.59 45.21
CA LYS A 180 29.49 70.90 44.02
C LYS A 180 29.16 69.41 44.03
N ILE A 181 29.32 68.73 45.17
CA ILE A 181 28.96 67.31 45.33
C ILE A 181 27.45 67.12 45.12
N ALA A 182 26.61 68.01 45.66
CA ALA A 182 25.17 67.93 45.48
C ALA A 182 24.73 68.14 44.02
N GLU A 183 25.35 69.05 43.28
CA GLU A 183 25.09 69.21 41.84
C GLU A 183 25.46 67.96 41.04
N GLU A 184 26.64 67.39 41.29
CA GLU A 184 27.12 66.17 40.64
C GLU A 184 26.18 64.97 40.91
N LEU A 185 25.71 64.81 42.14
CA LEU A 185 24.76 63.76 42.52
C LEU A 185 23.35 63.99 41.92
N SER A 186 22.91 65.24 41.79
CA SER A 186 21.60 65.55 41.19
C SER A 186 21.53 65.11 39.73
N VAL A 187 22.63 65.27 38.98
CA VAL A 187 22.72 64.85 37.57
C VAL A 187 22.63 63.32 37.44
N LEU A 188 23.18 62.58 38.40
CA LEU A 188 23.13 61.10 38.43
C LEU A 188 21.72 60.54 38.74
N THR A 189 20.81 61.36 39.29
CA THR A 189 19.46 60.94 39.70
C THR A 189 18.34 61.35 38.74
N SER A 190 18.66 62.12 37.67
CA SER A 190 17.73 62.59 36.64
C SER A 190 17.59 61.61 35.49
#